data_AF-A0A1D8IPA3-F1
#
_entry.id   AF-A0A1D8IPA3-F1
#
_cell.length_a   1.000
_cell.length_b   1.000
_cell.length_c   1.000
_cell.angle_alpha   90.00
_cell.angle_beta   90.00
_cell.angle_gamma   90.00
#
_symmetry.space_group_name_H-M   'P 1'
#
loop_
_entity.id
_entity.type
_entity.pdbx_description
1 polymer ?
#
loop_
_entity_poly.entity_id
_entity_poly.type
_entity_poly.pdbx_seq_one_letter_code
_entity_poly.pdbx_strand_id
1 'polypeptide(L)'
;MLLAMASLLAAFWLQWGDGWRPCALCWLQRGCLSLAMVGFGYYAIGARRPLWGLRLAFALALGGLVAAWIQFGEVNAGTFVCPLQFTGAITSCAAAGAHPLMGLPIVDWSVELFMALLLLATLIEILSFLHGNGNA
;
A
#
# COMPACT_ATOMS: atom_id res chain seq x y z
N MET A 1 -10.12 5.95 -2.10
CA MET A 1 -10.35 4.80 -3.00
C MET A 1 -9.90 5.07 -4.43
N LEU A 2 -10.39 6.13 -5.10
CA LEU A 2 -9.97 6.43 -6.49
C LEU A 2 -8.46 6.59 -6.66
N LEU A 3 -7.80 7.27 -5.72
CA LEU A 3 -6.33 7.41 -5.70
C LEU A 3 -5.59 6.07 -5.58
N ALA A 4 -6.08 5.15 -4.75
CA ALA A 4 -5.50 3.81 -4.59
C ALA A 4 -5.74 2.92 -5.82
N MET A 5 -6.90 3.09 -6.48
CA MET A 5 -7.18 2.41 -7.75
C MET A 5 -6.28 2.94 -8.86
N ALA A 6 -6.12 4.27 -8.94
CA ALA A 6 -5.23 4.90 -9.92
C ALA A 6 -3.77 4.49 -9.72
N SER A 7 -3.29 4.36 -8.48
CA SER A 7 -1.93 3.89 -8.23
C SER A 7 -1.73 2.41 -8.58
N LEU A 8 -2.72 1.55 -8.37
CA LEU A 8 -2.68 0.16 -8.85
C LEU A 8 -2.67 0.09 -10.38
N LEU A 9 -3.53 0.86 -11.05
CA LEU A 9 -3.56 0.95 -12.50
C LEU A 9 -2.24 1.46 -13.07
N ALA A 10 -1.66 2.49 -12.47
CA ALA A 10 -0.34 2.99 -12.83
C ALA A 10 0.75 1.91 -12.64
N ALA A 11 0.70 1.15 -11.54
CA ALA A 11 1.64 0.06 -11.30
C ALA A 11 1.52 -1.08 -12.34
N PHE A 12 0.31 -1.41 -12.79
CA PHE A 12 0.09 -2.37 -13.86
C PHE A 12 0.50 -1.81 -15.23
N TRP A 13 0.23 -0.53 -15.47
CA TRP A 13 0.67 0.15 -16.68
C TRP A 13 2.19 0.17 -16.81
N LEU A 14 2.92 0.50 -15.74
CA LEU A 14 4.39 0.47 -15.74
C LEU A 14 4.94 -0.96 -15.96
N GLN A 15 4.22 -1.98 -15.49
CA GLN A 15 4.63 -3.37 -15.68
C GLN A 15 4.44 -3.84 -17.13
N TRP A 16 3.30 -3.51 -17.75
CA TRP A 16 2.94 -4.01 -19.09
C TRP A 16 3.34 -3.07 -20.22
N GLY A 17 3.35 -1.76 -19.98
CA GLY A 17 3.73 -0.72 -20.93
C GLY A 17 5.24 -0.52 -20.99
N ASP A 18 5.86 -0.25 -19.84
CA ASP A 18 7.30 0.07 -19.76
C ASP A 18 8.18 -1.14 -19.43
N GLY A 19 7.58 -2.32 -19.25
CA GLY A 19 8.30 -3.58 -19.00
C GLY A 19 9.00 -3.66 -17.64
N TRP A 20 8.60 -2.82 -16.67
CA TRP A 20 9.18 -2.84 -15.33
C TRP A 20 8.85 -4.14 -14.62
N ARG A 21 9.87 -4.81 -14.09
CA ARG A 21 9.68 -6.08 -13.40
C ARG A 21 9.43 -5.81 -11.90
N PRO A 22 8.34 -6.31 -11.30
CA PRO A 22 8.11 -6.17 -9.88
C PRO A 22 9.02 -7.11 -9.07
N CYS A 23 9.35 -6.73 -7.84
CA CYS A 23 9.95 -7.64 -6.87
C CYS A 23 8.89 -8.26 -5.94
N ALA A 24 9.28 -9.17 -5.04
CA ALA A 24 8.35 -9.80 -4.10
C ALA A 24 7.69 -8.78 -3.14
N LEU A 25 8.45 -7.78 -2.67
CA LEU A 25 7.92 -6.68 -1.84
C LEU A 25 6.88 -5.84 -2.59
N CYS A 26 7.10 -5.55 -3.88
CA CYS A 26 6.12 -4.84 -4.70
C CYS A 26 4.82 -5.64 -4.86
N TRP A 27 4.89 -6.96 -5.01
CA TRP A 27 3.69 -7.81 -5.03
C TRP A 27 2.95 -7.81 -3.70
N LEU A 28 3.68 -7.88 -2.59
CA LEU A 28 3.09 -7.76 -1.26
C LEU A 28 2.39 -6.41 -1.08
N GLN A 29 3.03 -5.30 -1.47
CA GLN A 29 2.42 -3.97 -1.43
C GLN A 29 1.15 -3.90 -2.28
N ARG A 30 1.15 -4.44 -3.51
CA ARG A 30 -0.05 -4.50 -4.37
C ARG A 30 -1.18 -5.31 -3.73
N GLY A 31 -0.86 -6.45 -3.12
CA GLY A 31 -1.83 -7.27 -2.39
C GLY A 31 -2.43 -6.53 -1.19
N CYS A 32 -1.58 -5.92 -0.36
CA CYS A 32 -1.99 -5.10 0.78
C CYS A 32 -2.89 -3.94 0.35
N LEU A 33 -2.49 -3.20 -0.70
CA LEU A 33 -3.25 -2.08 -1.24
C LEU A 33 -4.63 -2.54 -1.74
N SER A 34 -4.68 -3.63 -2.50
CA SER A 34 -5.91 -4.18 -3.06
C SER A 34 -6.89 -4.61 -1.96
N LEU A 35 -6.41 -5.36 -0.97
CA LEU A 35 -7.23 -5.80 0.17
C LEU A 35 -7.64 -4.62 1.07
N ALA A 36 -6.78 -3.61 1.24
CA ALA A 36 -7.12 -2.41 2.00
C ALA A 36 -8.26 -1.64 1.33
N MET A 37 -8.26 -1.54 -0.02
CA MET A 37 -9.40 -0.99 -0.75
C MET A 37 -10.67 -1.79 -0.50
N VAL A 38 -10.62 -3.12 -0.51
CA VAL A 38 -11.81 -3.94 -0.19
C VAL A 38 -12.32 -3.63 1.22
N GLY A 39 -11.43 -3.51 2.22
CA GLY A 39 -11.80 -3.11 3.58
C GLY A 39 -12.49 -1.74 3.66
N PHE A 40 -11.91 -0.72 3.02
CA PHE A 40 -12.53 0.62 2.93
C PHE A 40 -13.87 0.61 2.19
N GLY A 41 -13.96 -0.15 1.09
CA GLY A 41 -15.18 -0.27 0.30
C GLY A 41 -16.30 -0.95 1.07
N TYR A 42 -15.96 -2.00 1.82
CA TYR A 42 -16.91 -2.72 2.66
C TYR A 42 -17.45 -1.83 3.80
N TYR A 43 -16.60 -1.01 4.41
CA TYR A 43 -17.04 0.01 5.38
C TYR A 43 -17.94 1.07 4.74
N ALA A 44 -17.59 1.56 3.55
CA ALA A 44 -18.32 2.65 2.87
C ALA A 44 -19.70 2.23 2.32
N ILE A 45 -19.83 1.02 1.79
CA ILE A 45 -21.04 0.51 1.14
C ILE A 45 -21.93 -0.25 2.13
N GLY A 46 -21.34 -0.84 3.18
CA GLY A 46 -22.07 -1.67 4.14
C GLY A 46 -23.16 -0.88 4.88
N ALA A 47 -24.41 -1.37 4.83
CA ALA A 47 -25.56 -0.72 5.47
C ALA A 47 -25.39 -0.45 6.98
N ARG A 48 -24.53 -1.23 7.66
CA ARG A 48 -24.21 -1.10 9.08
C ARG A 48 -22.84 -0.48 9.37
N ARG A 49 -22.12 0.00 8.35
CA ARG A 49 -20.74 0.53 8.43
C ARG A 49 -19.84 -0.26 9.39
N PRO A 50 -19.63 -1.56 9.14
CA PRO A 50 -18.96 -2.43 10.08
C PRO A 50 -17.49 -2.04 10.29
N LEU A 51 -17.12 -1.74 11.54
CA LEU A 51 -15.77 -1.28 11.91
C LEU A 51 -14.67 -2.32 11.61
N TRP A 52 -15.01 -3.62 11.51
CA TRP A 52 -14.01 -4.64 11.20
C TRP A 52 -13.41 -4.48 9.80
N GLY A 53 -14.17 -3.97 8.82
CA GLY A 53 -13.64 -3.68 7.48
C GLY A 53 -12.58 -2.58 7.51
N LEU A 54 -12.78 -1.58 8.39
CA LEU A 54 -11.82 -0.50 8.62
C LEU A 54 -10.56 -1.02 9.34
N ARG A 55 -10.73 -1.89 10.35
CA ARG A 55 -9.58 -2.52 11.05
C ARG A 55 -8.75 -3.41 10.12
N LEU A 56 -9.41 -4.14 9.22
CA LEU A 56 -8.73 -4.90 8.16
C LEU A 56 -7.93 -3.96 7.26
N ALA A 57 -8.55 -2.86 6.80
CA ALA A 57 -7.86 -1.86 5.98
C ALA A 57 -6.66 -1.23 6.70
N PHE A 58 -6.78 -0.95 8.00
CA PHE A 58 -5.68 -0.46 8.83
C PHE A 58 -4.53 -1.47 8.91
N ALA A 59 -4.82 -2.73 9.25
CA ALA A 59 -3.79 -3.78 9.35
C ALA A 59 -3.06 -4.00 8.02
N LEU A 60 -3.78 -3.94 6.90
CA LEU A 60 -3.21 -4.09 5.56
C LEU A 60 -2.41 -2.86 5.12
N ALA A 61 -2.87 -1.65 5.46
CA ALA A 61 -2.10 -0.43 5.22
C ALA A 61 -0.81 -0.42 6.04
N LEU A 62 -0.84 -0.94 7.28
CA LEU A 62 0.36 -1.12 8.11
C LEU A 62 1.31 -2.15 7.51
N GLY A 63 0.81 -3.30 7.07
CA GLY A 63 1.62 -4.32 6.41
C GLY A 63 2.26 -3.80 5.12
N GLY A 64 1.50 -3.05 4.31
CA GLY A 64 2.02 -2.38 3.12
C GLY A 64 3.07 -1.31 3.43
N LEU A 65 2.87 -0.52 4.49
CA LEU A 65 3.85 0.46 4.96
C LEU A 65 5.15 -0.22 5.41
N VAL A 66 5.07 -1.29 6.20
CA VAL A 66 6.25 -2.05 6.63
C VAL A 66 7.03 -2.59 5.42
N ALA A 67 6.33 -3.14 4.43
CA ALA A 67 6.96 -3.60 3.19
C ALA A 67 7.61 -2.46 2.39
N ALA A 68 6.97 -1.29 2.32
CA ALA A 68 7.52 -0.10 1.68
C ALA A 68 8.74 0.45 2.45
N TRP A 69 8.70 0.42 3.78
CA TRP A 69 9.79 0.88 4.63
C TRP A 69 11.03 0.00 4.53
N ILE A 70 10.85 -1.32 4.47
CA ILE A 70 11.93 -2.28 4.23
C ILE A 70 12.57 -1.98 2.87
N GLN A 71 11.75 -1.82 1.82
CA GLN A 71 12.24 -1.50 0.48
C GLN A 71 12.98 -0.15 0.45
N PHE A 72 12.52 0.86 1.20
CA PHE A 72 13.18 2.16 1.32
C PHE A 72 14.56 2.02 1.99
N GLY A 73 14.64 1.22 3.05
CA GLY A 73 15.91 0.88 3.69
C GLY A 73 16.90 0.19 2.74
N GLU A 74 16.44 -0.75 1.92
CA GLU A 74 17.27 -1.44 0.92
C GLU A 74 17.79 -0.49 -0.18
N VAL A 75 16.93 0.42 -0.67
CA VAL A 75 17.34 1.43 -1.66
C VAL A 75 18.44 2.34 -1.09
N ASN A 76 18.28 2.79 0.16
CA ASN A 76 19.24 3.68 0.80
C ASN A 76 20.53 3.00 1.25
N ALA A 77 20.46 1.72 1.64
CA ALA A 77 21.62 0.94 2.07
C ALA A 77 22.45 0.42 0.87
N GLY A 78 21.90 0.42 -0.34
CA GLY A 78 22.53 -0.17 -1.52
C GLY A 78 22.73 -1.70 -1.39
N THR A 79 21.98 -2.36 -0.51
CA THR A 79 22.06 -3.80 -0.26
C THR A 79 20.93 -4.53 -0.99
N PHE A 80 21.27 -5.61 -1.71
CA PHE A 80 20.44 -6.17 -2.78
C PHE A 80 19.72 -7.48 -2.44
N VAL A 81 19.61 -7.86 -1.17
CA VAL A 81 19.20 -9.23 -0.82
C VAL A 81 17.72 -9.28 -0.49
N CYS A 82 16.91 -9.68 -1.47
CA CYS A 82 15.52 -10.06 -1.22
C CYS A 82 15.44 -11.59 -1.01
N PRO A 83 15.21 -12.08 0.24
CA PRO A 83 15.16 -13.52 0.52
C PRO A 83 13.88 -14.20 0.01
N LEU A 84 12.85 -13.42 -0.31
CA LEU A 84 11.57 -13.91 -0.84
C LEU A 84 11.60 -13.85 -2.38
N GLN A 85 11.73 -15.02 -3.01
CA GLN A 85 11.64 -15.17 -4.47
C GLN A 85 10.45 -16.03 -4.84
N PHE A 86 9.59 -15.51 -5.70
CA PHE A 86 8.50 -16.25 -6.35
C PHE A 86 8.61 -16.06 -7.88
N THR A 87 8.02 -16.98 -8.65
CA THR A 87 8.10 -16.99 -10.12
C THR A 87 7.61 -15.66 -10.71
N GLY A 88 8.53 -14.91 -11.36
CA GLY A 88 8.23 -13.61 -11.99
C GLY A 88 8.70 -12.37 -11.23
N ALA A 89 9.33 -12.51 -10.06
CA ALA A 89 9.92 -11.40 -9.32
C ALA A 89 11.40 -11.18 -9.68
N ILE A 90 11.87 -9.91 -9.73
CA ILE A 90 13.32 -9.63 -9.78
C ILE A 90 13.95 -9.95 -8.42
N THR A 91 15.22 -10.38 -8.45
CA THR A 91 16.03 -10.70 -7.28
C THR A 91 16.40 -9.48 -6.43
N SER A 92 16.40 -8.27 -6.99
CA SER A 92 16.79 -7.02 -6.31
C SER A 92 15.60 -6.08 -6.10
N CYS A 93 15.10 -6.04 -4.87
CA CYS A 93 14.03 -5.14 -4.44
C CYS A 93 14.45 -3.66 -4.41
N ALA A 94 15.74 -3.39 -4.12
CA ALA A 94 16.34 -2.06 -4.24
C ALA A 94 16.29 -1.52 -5.68
N ALA A 95 16.67 -2.32 -6.69
CA ALA A 95 16.62 -1.86 -8.09
C ALA A 95 15.18 -1.56 -8.54
N ALA A 96 14.23 -2.38 -8.10
CA ALA A 96 12.80 -2.14 -8.38
C ALA A 96 12.29 -0.85 -7.71
N GLY A 97 12.76 -0.55 -6.49
CA GLY A 97 12.35 0.63 -5.72
C GLY A 97 13.05 1.93 -6.12
N ALA A 98 14.22 1.83 -6.75
CA ALA A 98 15.01 2.98 -7.19
C ALA A 98 14.54 3.57 -8.53
N HIS A 99 13.56 2.95 -9.20
CA HIS A 99 13.03 3.47 -10.45
C HIS A 99 12.46 4.89 -10.25
N PRO A 100 12.94 5.90 -11.01
CA PRO A 100 12.50 7.26 -10.84
C PRO A 100 11.10 7.45 -11.42
N LEU A 101 10.21 8.01 -10.62
CA LEU A 101 8.88 8.47 -10.99
C LEU A 101 8.77 9.95 -10.59
N MET A 102 8.59 10.83 -11.57
CA MET A 102 8.55 12.29 -11.36
C MET A 102 9.76 12.86 -10.61
N GLY A 103 10.95 12.28 -10.82
CA GLY A 103 12.21 12.75 -10.21
C GLY A 103 12.49 12.20 -8.81
N LEU A 104 11.58 11.42 -8.22
CA LEU A 104 11.77 10.71 -6.95
C LEU A 104 11.69 9.20 -7.17
N PRO A 105 12.38 8.36 -6.36
CA PRO A 105 12.27 6.92 -6.48
C PRO A 105 10.85 6.45 -6.13
N ILE A 106 10.37 5.41 -6.81
CA ILE A 106 9.00 4.90 -6.63
C ILE A 106 8.70 4.46 -5.19
N VAL A 107 9.74 4.10 -4.44
CA VAL A 107 9.62 3.71 -3.02
C VAL A 107 9.16 4.86 -2.12
N ASP A 108 9.51 6.11 -2.43
CA ASP A 108 9.07 7.26 -1.62
C ASP A 108 7.56 7.45 -1.76
N TRP A 109 7.08 7.37 -3.00
CA TRP A 109 5.65 7.43 -3.30
C TRP A 109 4.85 6.31 -2.64
N SER A 110 5.41 5.10 -2.54
CA SER A 110 4.72 3.98 -1.89
C SER A 110 4.63 4.16 -0.37
N VAL A 111 5.69 4.65 0.27
CA VAL A 111 5.68 5.00 1.70
C VAL A 111 4.62 6.08 2.00
N GLU A 112 4.61 7.16 1.22
CA GLU A 112 3.63 8.24 1.36
C GLU A 112 2.20 7.76 1.18
N LEU A 113 1.94 6.92 0.18
CA LEU A 113 0.61 6.36 -0.08
C LEU A 113 0.10 5.53 1.10
N PHE A 114 0.91 4.63 1.64
CA PHE A 114 0.50 3.79 2.78
C PHE A 114 0.36 4.60 4.07
N MET A 115 1.20 5.60 4.29
CA MET A 115 1.05 6.58 5.37
C MET A 115 -0.30 7.31 5.28
N ALA A 116 -0.65 7.82 4.09
CA ALA A 116 -1.92 8.50 3.87
C ALA A 116 -3.12 7.57 4.11
N LEU A 117 -3.03 6.30 3.71
CA LEU A 117 -4.09 5.30 3.96
C LEU A 117 -4.24 4.97 5.44
N LEU A 118 -3.14 4.87 6.19
CA LEU A 118 -3.18 4.67 7.64
C LEU A 118 -3.83 5.85 8.35
N LEU A 119 -3.41 7.08 8.01
CA LEU A 119 -4.01 8.30 8.56
C LEU A 119 -5.49 8.40 8.26
N LEU A 120 -5.90 8.02 7.04
CA LEU A 120 -7.31 8.00 6.69
C LEU A 120 -8.09 6.96 7.50
N ALA A 121 -7.54 5.74 7.67
CA ALA A 121 -8.19 4.69 8.45
C ALA A 121 -8.36 5.12 9.92
N THR A 122 -7.32 5.68 10.55
CA THR A 122 -7.39 6.15 11.93
C THR A 122 -8.35 7.31 12.10
N LEU A 123 -8.34 8.29 11.17
CA LEU A 123 -9.26 9.42 11.21
C LEU A 123 -10.72 8.95 11.15
N ILE A 124 -11.04 8.02 10.26
CA ILE A 124 -12.40 7.46 10.15
C ILE A 124 -12.80 6.71 11.43
N GLU A 125 -11.87 5.98 12.06
CA GLU A 125 -12.15 5.24 13.30
C GLU A 125 -12.43 6.21 14.46
N ILE A 126 -11.62 7.26 14.61
CA ILE A 126 -11.81 8.31 15.63
C ILE A 126 -13.14 9.03 15.42
N LEU A 127 -13.46 9.44 14.19
CA LEU A 127 -14.73 10.11 13.88
C LEU A 127 -15.93 9.20 14.15
N SER A 128 -15.82 7.91 13.83
CA SER A 128 -16.88 6.93 14.11
C SER A 128 -17.10 6.76 15.61
N PHE A 129 -16.01 6.76 16.40
CA PHE A 129 -16.08 6.70 17.86
C PHE A 129 -16.72 7.96 18.46
N LEU A 130 -16.32 9.14 18.01
CA LEU A 130 -16.88 10.42 18.46
C LEU A 130 -18.38 10.53 18.14
N HIS A 131 -18.81 10.10 16.94
CA HIS A 131 -20.22 10.10 16.55
C HIS A 131 -21.04 9.08 17.36
N GLY A 132 -20.45 7.93 17.72
CA GLY A 132 -21.09 6.93 18.57
C GLY A 132 -21.31 7.42 20.00
N ASN A 133 -20.37 8.18 20.57
CA ASN A 133 -20.48 8.74 21.93
C ASN A 133 -21.39 9.98 22.02
N GLY A 134 -21.62 10.70 20.92
CA GLY A 134 -22.51 11.87 20.90
C GLY A 134 -24.02 11.54 20.83
N ASN A 135 -24.35 10.28 20.56
CA ASN A 135 -25.74 9.79 20.42
C ASN A 135 -26.17 8.88 21.59
N ALA A 136 -25.37 8.80 22.66
CA ALA A 136 -25.66 8.09 23.90
C ALA A 136 -26.03 9.09 25.01
#